data_AF-A0ABD1BIK1-F1
#
_entry.id   AF-A0ABD1BIK1-F1
#
_cell.length_a   1.000
_cell.length_b   1.000
_cell.length_c   1.000
_cell.angle_alpha   90.00
_cell.angle_beta   90.00
_cell.angle_gamma   90.00
#
_symmetry.space_group_name_H-M   'P 1'
#
loop_
_entity.id
_entity.type
_entity.pdbx_description
1 polymer ?
#
loop_
_entity_poly.entity_id
_entity_poly.type
_entity_poly.pdbx_seq_one_letter_code
_entity_poly.pdbx_strand_id
1 'polypeptide(L)' 'MASSSASSSSHVKRYDVFTSFHGPDVRKGFLSHLHTHFESKGITTFNDQEIVRGHTIGPELIDAIRES' A
#
# COMPACT_ATOMS: atom_id res chain seq x y z
N MET A 1 -35.98 0.07 -20.18
CA MET A 1 -34.86 -0.55 -19.46
C MET A 1 -34.00 0.58 -18.92
N ALA A 2 -33.91 0.75 -17.60
CA ALA A 2 -33.10 1.81 -17.00
C ALA A 2 -31.69 1.27 -16.77
N SER A 3 -30.70 1.84 -17.47
CA SER A 3 -29.29 1.57 -17.21
C SER A 3 -28.87 2.34 -15.96
N SER A 4 -28.56 1.60 -14.89
CA SER A 4 -27.91 2.16 -13.71
C SER A 4 -26.49 2.59 -14.09
N SER A 5 -26.24 3.90 -14.18
CA SER A 5 -24.90 4.45 -14.28
C SER A 5 -24.19 4.23 -12.94
N ALA A 6 -23.26 3.28 -12.89
CA ALA A 6 -22.34 3.16 -11.77
C ALA A 6 -21.45 4.42 -11.76
N SER A 7 -21.63 5.29 -10.77
CA SER A 7 -20.67 6.36 -10.53
C SER A 7 -19.37 5.72 -10.06
N SER A 8 -18.35 5.63 -10.92
CA SER A 8 -17.00 5.41 -10.44
C SER A 8 -16.62 6.67 -9.67
N SER A 9 -16.69 6.64 -8.34
CA SER A 9 -15.93 7.63 -7.59
C SER A 9 -14.47 7.41 -7.98
N SER A 10 -13.87 8.42 -8.57
CA SER A 10 -12.42 8.50 -8.76
C SER A 10 -11.81 8.54 -7.36
N HIS A 11 -11.69 7.37 -6.73
CA HIS A 11 -10.88 7.20 -5.55
C HIS A 11 -9.47 7.54 -6.00
N VAL A 12 -8.98 8.70 -5.56
CA VAL A 12 -7.59 9.08 -5.75
C VAL A 12 -6.79 8.10 -4.92
N LYS A 13 -6.27 7.06 -5.58
CA LYS A 13 -5.37 6.12 -4.96
C LYS A 13 -4.02 6.81 -4.79
N ARG A 14 -3.55 6.90 -3.55
CA ARG A 14 -2.20 7.40 -3.27
C ARG A 14 -1.16 6.35 -3.62
N TYR A 15 -1.51 5.07 -3.47
CA TYR A 15 -0.63 3.95 -3.74
C TYR A 15 -1.27 2.98 -4.74
N ASP A 16 -0.45 2.34 -5.55
CA ASP A 16 -0.88 1.30 -6.49
C ASP A 16 -0.95 -0.08 -5.81
N VAL A 17 -0.10 -0.30 -4.80
CA VAL A 17 0.02 -1.58 -4.08
C VAL A 17 0.27 -1.36 -2.58
N PHE A 18 -0.46 -2.12 -1.77
CA PHE A 18 -0.19 -2.30 -0.35
C PHE A 18 0.40 -3.69 -0.09
N THR A 19 1.63 -3.75 0.42
CA THR A 19 2.30 -5.02 0.76
C THR A 19 2.03 -5.40 2.21
N SER A 20 1.40 -6.55 2.43
CA SER A 20 1.17 -7.13 3.76
C SER A 20 2.13 -8.30 4.01
N PHE A 21 2.91 -8.24 5.10
CA PHE A 21 3.95 -9.22 5.39
C PHE A 21 4.32 -9.27 6.88
N HIS A 22 5.00 -10.34 7.30
CA HIS A 22 5.65 -10.39 8.61
C HIS A 22 7.05 -9.75 8.52
N GLY A 23 7.22 -8.60 9.18
CA GLY A 23 8.43 -7.77 9.06
C GLY A 23 9.75 -8.51 9.25
N PRO A 24 9.95 -9.28 10.32
CA PRO A 24 11.17 -10.04 10.57
C PRO A 24 11.60 -10.97 9.42
N ASP A 25 10.65 -11.52 8.66
CA ASP A 25 10.94 -12.56 7.66
C ASP A 25 11.51 -11.98 6.36
N VAL A 26 10.98 -10.84 5.90
CA VAL A 26 11.18 -10.40 4.50
C VAL A 26 11.70 -8.98 4.35
N ARG A 27 11.62 -8.14 5.39
CA ARG A 27 11.78 -6.68 5.26
C ARG A 27 13.16 -6.23 4.76
N LYS A 28 14.24 -6.90 5.18
CA LYS A 28 15.61 -6.56 4.75
C LYS A 28 16.02 -7.21 3.43
N GLY A 29 15.38 -8.34 3.08
CA GLY A 29 15.73 -9.16 1.93
C GLY A 29 14.73 -9.00 0.80
N PHE A 30 13.73 -9.86 0.74
CA PHE A 30 12.77 -9.89 -0.37
C PHE A 30 12.07 -8.54 -0.60
N LEU A 31 11.59 -7.91 0.46
CA LEU A 31 10.78 -6.70 0.34
C LEU A 31 11.57 -5.49 -0.18
N SER A 32 12.85 -5.37 0.18
CA SER A 32 13.69 -4.27 -0.33
C SER A 32 13.86 -4.37 -1.85
N HIS A 33 14.13 -5.58 -2.37
CA HIS A 33 14.21 -5.82 -3.82
C HIS A 33 12.87 -5.57 -4.51
N LEU A 34 11.76 -5.94 -3.86
CA LEU A 34 10.42 -5.72 -4.40
C LEU A 34 10.12 -4.22 -4.54
N HIS A 35 10.41 -3.41 -3.52
CA HIS A 35 10.23 -1.95 -3.60
C HIS A 35 11.09 -1.33 -4.70
N THR A 36 12.37 -1.70 -4.81
CA THR A 36 13.24 -1.21 -5.90
C THR A 36 12.70 -1.60 -7.28
N HIS A 37 12.14 -2.80 -7.42
CA HIS A 37 11.54 -3.22 -8.68
C HIS A 37 10.28 -2.41 -9.01
N PHE A 38 9.41 -2.18 -8.03
CA PHE A 38 8.20 -1.35 -8.20
C PHE A 38 8.54 0.09 -8.57
N GLU A 39 9.52 0.70 -7.89
CA GLU A 39 10.01 2.04 -8.22
C GLU A 39 10.51 2.11 -9.67
N SER A 40 11.28 1.10 -10.13
CA SER A 40 11.75 1.02 -11.52
C SER A 40 10.63 0.91 -12.57
N LYS A 41 9.43 0.51 -12.13
CA LYS A 41 8.22 0.37 -12.96
C LYS A 41 7.24 1.54 -12.80
N GLY A 42 7.58 2.53 -11.97
CA GLY A 42 6.68 3.64 -11.64
C GLY A 42 5.45 3.21 -10.83
N ILE A 43 5.54 2.07 -10.12
CA ILE A 43 4.49 1.57 -9.25
C ILE A 43 4.74 2.15 -7.86
N THR A 44 3.79 2.93 -7.38
CA THR A 44 3.85 3.60 -6.07
C THR A 44 3.38 2.64 -4.99
N THR A 45 4.22 2.35 -4.01
CA THR A 45 3.88 1.44 -2.91
C THR A 45 4.04 2.10 -1.57
N PHE A 46 3.19 1.75 -0.62
CA PHE A 46 3.33 2.20 0.77
C PHE A 46 4.59 1.60 1.42
N ASN A 47 5.41 2.45 2.06
CA ASN A 47 6.65 2.05 2.72
C ASN A 47 6.48 2.05 4.24
N ASP A 48 6.43 0.87 4.85
CA ASP A 48 6.17 0.70 6.29
C ASP A 48 7.43 0.80 7.19
N GLN A 49 8.57 1.20 6.62
CA GLN A 49 9.87 1.21 7.30
C GLN A 49 9.92 2.23 8.44
N GLU A 50 9.23 3.37 8.28
CA GLU A 50 9.19 4.46 9.26
C GLU A 50 8.09 4.28 10.33
N ILE A 51 7.23 3.27 10.19
CA ILE A 51 6.16 3.03 11.15
C ILE A 51 6.74 2.49 12.46
N VAL A 52 6.37 3.15 13.57
CA VAL A 52 6.72 2.72 14.92
C VAL A 52 6.04 1.39 15.23
N ARG A 53 6.86 0.36 15.53
CA ARG A 53 6.37 -1.00 15.82
C ARG A 53 5.95 -1.15 17.29
N GLY A 54 5.12 -2.15 17.55
CA GLY A 54 4.76 -2.59 18.92
C GLY A 54 3.67 -1.75 19.61
N HIS A 55 3.07 -0.80 18.91
CA HIS A 55 1.86 -0.10 19.34
C HIS A 55 0.67 -0.51 18.47
N THR A 56 -0.54 -0.11 18.85
CA THR A 56 -1.74 -0.24 18.01
C THR A 56 -1.41 0.22 16.58
N ILE A 57 -1.90 -0.52 15.58
CA ILE A 57 -1.76 -0.19 14.17
C ILE A 57 -2.04 1.31 14.00
N GLY A 58 -1.01 2.07 13.63
CA GLY A 58 -1.11 3.51 13.50
C GLY A 58 -2.13 3.91 12.41
N PRO A 59 -2.75 5.10 12.52
CA PRO A 59 -3.71 5.59 11.53
C PRO A 59 -3.12 5.58 10.11
N GLU A 60 -1.82 5.84 9.97
CA GLU A 60 -1.08 5.78 8.71
C GLU A 60 -1.24 4.45 7.96
N LEU A 61 -1.28 3.32 8.67
CA LEU A 61 -1.46 2.01 8.02
C LEU A 61 -2.90 1.82 7.53
N ILE A 62 -3.87 2.29 8.32
CA ILE A 62 -5.30 2.21 7.96
C ILE A 62 -5.57 3.08 6.73
N ASP A 63 -5.00 4.28 6.71
CA ASP A 63 -5.12 5.21 5.60
C ASP A 63 -4.43 4.65 4.36
N ALA A 64 -3.22 4.10 4.48
CA ALA A 64 -2.54 3.43 3.37
C ALA A 64 -3.38 2.31 2.75
N ILE A 65 -4.05 1.48 3.56
CA ILE A 65 -4.95 0.43 3.07
C ILE A 65 -6.14 1.01 2.31
N ARG A 66 -6.72 2.11 2.78
CA ARG A 66 -7.87 2.78 2.14
C ARG A 66 -7.50 3.52 0.86
N GLU A 67 -6.29 4.05 0.82
CA GLU A 67 -5.74 4.84 -0.28
C GLU A 67 -4.98 3.98 -1.32
N SER A 68 -4.99 2.65 -1.16
CA SER A 68 -4.43 1.67 -2.12
C SER A 68 -5.51 1.00 -2.98
#